data_AF-A0A6A6IT91-F1
#
_entry.id   AF-A0A6A6IT91-F1
#
_cell.length_a   1.000
_cell.length_b   1.000
_cell.length_c   1.000
_cell.angle_alpha   90.00
_cell.angle_beta   90.00
_cell.angle_gamma   90.00
#
_symmetry.space_group_name_H-M   'P 1'
#
loop_
_entity.id
_entity.type
_entity.pdbx_description
1 polymer ?
#
loop_
_entity_poly.entity_id
_entity_poly.type
_entity_poly.pdbx_seq_one_letter_code
_entity_poly.pdbx_strand_id
1 'polypeptide(L)'
;MSSADNAKDAQFHLHLQKVLDKLQTEPLSITTEDARRLSENYEARDERSAKIISAVESLAVAAQDVHEQVPQLGQGPQTSILTVVNDLKAAVDTNPKDVTPEVLKTTQGIVSMMQRAVGQTNAPHPELEAELQREFAKIEPKVEQGTVTKEEADYLHSLEARAHGHTEKGGLTAHAQSVAAKRSRALSLSDNTNSQSSVNATVKATSPVGKGLAPEEQSHRDKETNLKMAELTIGSKIENEPEHITKDEAAYVQSREHRAHGHVKKGSVAAEALHFADKNPTVEAN
;
A
#
# COMPACT_ATOMS: atom_id res chain seq x y z
N MET A 1 11.44 -26.37 58.28
CA MET A 1 11.50 -25.15 57.45
C MET A 1 12.97 -24.97 57.10
N SER A 2 13.29 -25.08 55.82
CA SER A 2 14.66 -25.22 55.30
C SER A 2 15.33 -23.85 55.22
N SER A 3 16.66 -23.77 55.41
CA SER A 3 17.43 -22.53 55.20
C SER A 3 17.24 -21.92 53.80
N ALA A 4 16.77 -22.69 52.83
CA ALA A 4 16.44 -22.22 51.49
C ALA A 4 15.16 -21.38 51.41
N ASP A 5 14.17 -21.61 52.29
CA ASP A 5 12.91 -20.85 52.28
C ASP A 5 13.15 -19.43 52.79
N ASN A 6 13.98 -19.29 53.83
CA ASN A 6 14.32 -18.01 54.45
C ASN A 6 15.12 -17.08 53.51
N ALA A 7 15.93 -17.65 52.62
CA ALA A 7 16.71 -16.87 51.64
C ALA A 7 15.83 -16.28 50.52
N LYS A 8 14.79 -17.03 50.10
CA LYS A 8 13.82 -16.57 49.09
C LYS A 8 12.94 -15.44 49.63
N ASP A 9 12.49 -15.55 50.87
CA ASP A 9 11.68 -14.52 51.53
C ASP A 9 12.45 -13.20 51.66
N ALA A 10 13.74 -13.24 52.01
CA ALA A 10 14.59 -12.05 52.07
C ALA A 10 14.80 -11.39 50.70
N GLN A 11 15.00 -12.20 49.65
CA GLN A 11 15.17 -11.71 48.29
C GLN A 11 13.87 -11.09 47.75
N PHE A 12 12.72 -11.67 48.07
CA PHE A 12 11.41 -11.13 47.73
C PHE A 12 11.18 -9.76 48.39
N HIS A 13 11.41 -9.64 49.69
CA HIS A 13 11.22 -8.38 50.41
C HIS A 13 12.05 -7.24 49.82
N LEU A 14 13.30 -7.54 49.45
CA LEU A 14 14.19 -6.56 48.81
C LEU A 14 13.68 -6.16 47.42
N HIS A 15 13.14 -7.10 46.64
CA HIS A 15 12.59 -6.83 45.32
C HIS A 15 11.28 -6.03 45.38
N LEU A 16 10.36 -6.41 46.27
CA LEU A 16 9.11 -5.68 46.51
C LEU A 16 9.39 -4.25 46.95
N GLN A 17 10.33 -4.04 47.87
CA GLN A 17 10.70 -2.70 48.33
C GLN A 17 11.26 -1.86 47.19
N LYS A 18 12.07 -2.45 46.31
CA LYS A 18 12.59 -1.77 45.11
C LYS A 18 11.47 -1.36 44.14
N VAL A 19 10.47 -2.21 43.93
CA VAL A 19 9.33 -1.88 43.06
C VAL A 19 8.45 -0.79 43.68
N LEU A 20 8.24 -0.83 45.00
CA LEU A 20 7.49 0.22 45.71
C LEU A 20 8.22 1.58 45.67
N ASP A 21 9.55 1.58 45.80
CA ASP A 21 10.36 2.79 45.69
C ASP A 21 10.29 3.39 44.28
N LYS A 22 10.37 2.54 43.24
CA LYS A 22 10.14 2.94 41.84
C LYS A 22 8.73 3.51 41.63
N LEU A 23 7.69 2.87 42.18
CA LEU A 23 6.31 3.35 42.08
C LEU A 23 6.16 4.76 42.69
N GLN A 24 6.90 5.05 43.76
CA GLN A 24 6.82 6.33 44.46
C GLN A 24 7.64 7.43 43.76
N THR A 25 8.79 7.09 43.19
CA THR A 25 9.72 8.06 42.60
C THR A 25 9.51 8.24 41.10
N GLU A 26 9.49 7.14 40.35
CA GLU A 26 9.47 7.12 38.89
C GLU A 26 8.62 5.93 38.38
N PRO A 27 7.27 6.05 38.38
CA PRO A 27 6.38 4.94 38.05
C PRO A 27 6.54 4.42 36.61
N LEU A 28 7.01 5.27 35.69
CA LEU A 28 7.28 4.91 34.29
C LEU A 28 8.58 4.12 34.09
N SER A 29 9.43 4.00 35.13
CA SER A 29 10.67 3.22 35.09
C SER A 29 10.46 1.72 35.39
N ILE A 30 9.21 1.33 35.63
CA ILE A 30 8.82 -0.06 35.93
C ILE A 30 8.73 -0.81 34.62
N THR A 31 9.51 -1.88 34.52
CA THR A 31 9.58 -2.73 33.33
C THR A 31 8.70 -3.97 33.47
N THR A 32 8.35 -4.59 32.35
CA THR A 32 7.64 -5.88 32.34
C THR A 32 8.42 -6.99 33.03
N GLU A 33 9.75 -6.92 33.02
CA GLU A 33 10.63 -7.83 33.76
C GLU A 33 10.53 -7.64 35.29
N ASP A 34 10.39 -6.41 35.78
CA ASP A 34 10.17 -6.13 37.21
C ASP A 34 8.83 -6.71 37.68
N ALA A 35 7.76 -6.53 36.89
CA ALA A 35 6.44 -7.09 37.19
C ALA A 35 6.45 -8.63 37.19
N ARG A 36 7.10 -9.23 36.19
CA ARG A 36 7.26 -10.68 36.07
C ARG A 36 8.01 -11.27 37.27
N ARG A 37 9.15 -10.69 37.67
CA ARG A 37 9.92 -11.15 38.84
C ARG A 37 9.14 -11.02 40.14
N LEU A 38 8.28 -10.01 40.25
CA LEU A 38 7.40 -9.86 41.41
C LEU A 38 6.35 -10.98 41.46
N SER A 39 5.75 -11.33 40.33
CA SER A 39 4.76 -12.42 40.21
C SER A 39 5.35 -13.82 40.44
N GLU A 40 6.57 -14.08 39.94
CA GLU A 40 7.22 -15.41 40.04
C GLU A 40 7.67 -15.74 41.47
N ASN A 41 8.03 -14.73 42.25
CA ASN A 41 8.54 -14.91 43.61
C ASN A 41 7.47 -14.77 44.69
N TYR A 42 6.22 -14.47 44.33
CA TYR A 42 5.14 -14.26 45.29
C TYR A 42 3.85 -14.99 44.91
N GLU A 43 3.51 -15.96 45.73
CA GLU A 43 2.20 -16.61 45.66
C GLU A 43 1.20 -15.71 46.40
N ALA A 44 0.26 -15.10 45.67
CA ALA A 44 -0.69 -14.16 46.23
C ALA A 44 -1.65 -14.85 47.22
N ARG A 45 -1.30 -14.83 48.51
CA ARG A 45 -2.11 -15.43 49.58
C ARG A 45 -3.24 -14.53 50.06
N ASP A 46 -3.15 -13.23 49.80
CA ASP A 46 -4.13 -12.24 50.19
C ASP A 46 -4.54 -11.33 49.02
N GLU A 47 -5.79 -10.87 49.05
CA GLU A 47 -6.40 -10.06 47.99
C GLU A 47 -5.66 -8.73 47.76
N ARG A 48 -5.07 -8.16 48.82
CA ARG A 48 -4.35 -6.90 48.73
C ARG A 48 -3.07 -7.07 47.93
N SER A 49 -2.30 -8.12 48.19
CA SER A 49 -1.07 -8.40 47.44
C SER A 49 -1.37 -8.77 45.98
N ALA A 50 -2.45 -9.51 45.72
CA ALA A 50 -2.90 -9.78 44.34
C ALA A 50 -3.20 -8.49 43.56
N LYS A 51 -3.88 -7.52 44.19
CA LYS A 51 -4.17 -6.21 43.58
C LYS A 51 -2.90 -5.42 43.27
N ILE A 52 -1.90 -5.48 44.15
CA ILE A 52 -0.61 -4.78 43.94
C ILE A 52 0.12 -5.37 42.73
N ILE A 53 0.20 -6.70 42.63
CA ILE A 53 0.87 -7.37 41.50
C ILE A 53 0.16 -7.02 40.19
N SER A 54 -1.17 -7.13 40.15
CA SER A 54 -1.96 -6.79 38.96
C SER A 54 -1.82 -5.32 38.54
N ALA A 55 -1.75 -4.40 39.51
CA ALA A 55 -1.52 -2.98 39.23
C ALA A 55 -0.12 -2.72 38.67
N VAL A 56 0.91 -3.40 39.21
CA VAL A 56 2.30 -3.30 38.73
C VAL A 56 2.43 -3.86 37.32
N GLU A 57 1.79 -5.00 37.01
CA GLU A 57 1.75 -5.57 35.67
C GLU A 57 1.07 -4.64 34.67
N SER A 58 -0.10 -4.11 35.04
CA SER A 58 -0.84 -3.17 34.18
C SER A 58 -0.04 -1.90 33.88
N LEU A 59 0.67 -1.39 34.89
CA LEU A 59 1.52 -0.21 34.74
C LEU A 59 2.75 -0.50 33.88
N ALA A 60 3.38 -1.67 34.04
CA ALA A 60 4.53 -2.07 33.25
C ALA A 60 4.20 -2.20 31.75
N VAL A 61 3.02 -2.75 31.42
CA VAL A 61 2.52 -2.82 30.04
C VAL A 61 2.28 -1.42 29.48
N ALA A 62 1.61 -0.55 30.24
CA ALA A 62 1.36 0.83 29.81
C ALA A 62 2.66 1.64 29.64
N ALA A 63 3.67 1.42 30.50
CA ALA A 63 4.95 2.08 30.40
C ALA A 63 5.76 1.63 29.16
N GLN A 64 5.60 0.36 28.74
CA GLN A 64 6.20 -0.17 27.52
C GLN A 64 5.56 0.45 26.27
N ASP A 65 4.24 0.59 26.22
CA ASP A 65 3.53 1.26 25.11
C ASP A 65 3.97 2.73 24.93
N VAL A 66 4.38 3.40 26.01
CA VAL A 66 4.90 4.77 25.97
C VAL A 66 6.36 4.82 25.48
N HIS A 67 7.18 3.81 25.81
CA HIS A 67 8.59 3.74 25.39
C HIS A 67 8.79 3.16 23.98
N GLU A 68 7.88 2.31 23.48
CA GLU A 68 7.90 1.79 22.12
C GLU A 68 7.39 2.81 21.08
N GLN A 69 6.90 3.98 21.50
CA GLN A 69 6.65 5.13 20.63
C GLN A 69 7.94 5.87 20.23
N VAL A 70 8.94 5.14 19.73
CA VAL A 70 9.87 5.72 18.75
C VAL A 70 9.12 5.64 17.41
N PRO A 71 8.68 6.77 16.81
CA PRO A 71 7.83 6.72 15.64
C PRO A 71 8.60 6.12 14.47
N GLN A 72 8.29 4.87 14.11
CA GLN A 72 8.64 4.37 12.80
C GLN A 72 7.77 5.11 11.78
N LEU A 73 8.44 5.97 11.00
CA LEU A 73 7.89 6.61 9.81
C LEU A 73 7.21 5.57 8.92
N GLY A 74 5.88 5.54 8.89
CA GLY A 74 5.15 4.83 7.84
C GLY A 74 3.74 4.35 8.16
N GLN A 75 3.42 4.08 9.43
CA GLN A 75 2.07 3.65 9.80
C GLN A 75 1.65 4.26 11.14
N GLY A 76 1.01 5.42 11.08
CA GLY A 76 0.50 6.09 12.27
C GLY A 76 -0.79 5.43 12.78
N PRO A 77 -0.99 5.31 14.11
CA PRO A 77 -2.35 5.35 14.67
C PRO A 77 -3.00 6.64 14.15
N GLN A 78 -4.29 6.57 13.77
CA GLN A 78 -5.04 7.69 13.22
C GLN A 78 -5.17 8.81 14.28
N THR A 79 -4.12 9.61 14.47
CA THR A 79 -4.21 10.85 15.21
C THR A 79 -5.17 11.74 14.44
N SER A 80 -6.30 12.04 15.06
CA SER A 80 -7.31 12.91 14.44
C SER A 80 -6.66 14.22 14.03
N ILE A 81 -6.93 14.68 12.80
CA ILE A 81 -6.44 15.98 12.29
C ILE A 81 -6.73 17.10 13.29
N LEU A 82 -7.87 17.03 13.98
CA LEU A 82 -8.26 17.98 15.01
C LEU A 82 -7.26 18.04 16.18
N THR A 83 -6.73 16.89 16.61
CA THR A 83 -5.73 16.80 17.68
C THR A 83 -4.44 17.49 17.25
N VAL A 84 -3.96 17.19 16.04
CA VAL A 84 -2.73 17.79 15.50
C VAL A 84 -2.86 19.32 15.36
N VAL A 85 -4.02 19.81 14.92
CA VAL A 85 -4.30 21.25 14.83
C VAL A 85 -4.30 21.91 16.20
N ASN A 86 -4.91 21.28 17.21
CA ASN A 86 -4.95 21.82 18.58
C ASN A 86 -3.57 21.85 19.23
N ASP A 87 -2.77 20.79 19.05
CA ASP A 87 -1.41 20.71 19.59
C ASP A 87 -0.51 21.78 18.96
N LEU A 88 -0.61 21.95 17.64
CA LEU A 88 0.09 23.00 16.92
C LEU A 88 -0.33 24.40 17.39
N LYS A 89 -1.64 24.64 17.55
CA LYS A 89 -2.16 25.91 18.08
C LYS A 89 -1.62 26.19 19.49
N ALA A 90 -1.65 25.20 20.37
CA ALA A 90 -1.15 25.33 21.74
C ALA A 90 0.36 25.62 21.77
N ALA A 91 1.15 24.98 20.90
CA ALA A 91 2.58 25.22 20.78
C ALA A 91 2.88 26.66 20.31
N VAL A 92 2.15 27.15 19.29
CA VAL A 92 2.29 28.51 18.77
C VAL A 92 1.87 29.57 19.82
N ASP A 93 0.76 29.32 20.53
CA ASP A 93 0.28 30.24 21.58
C ASP A 93 1.24 30.32 22.78
N THR A 94 1.86 29.19 23.15
CA THR A 94 2.79 29.12 24.28
C THR A 94 4.13 29.76 23.97
N ASN A 95 4.64 29.58 22.73
CA ASN A 95 5.93 30.13 22.35
C ASN A 95 5.94 30.62 20.88
N PRO A 96 5.42 31.83 20.59
CA PRO A 96 5.28 32.32 19.23
C PRO A 96 6.62 32.59 18.52
N LYS A 97 7.73 32.63 19.27
CA LYS A 97 9.08 32.83 18.73
C LYS A 97 9.70 31.54 18.17
N ASP A 98 9.15 30.38 18.51
CA ASP A 98 9.64 29.07 18.08
C ASP A 98 8.96 28.58 16.78
N VAL A 99 8.27 29.46 16.06
CA VAL A 99 7.71 29.16 14.74
C VAL A 99 8.85 29.01 13.74
N THR A 100 9.32 27.78 13.59
CA THR A 100 10.35 27.41 12.62
C THR A 100 9.72 27.10 11.25
N PRO A 101 10.51 27.10 10.16
CA PRO A 101 10.04 26.70 8.83
C PRO A 101 9.42 25.29 8.80
N GLU A 102 9.88 24.37 9.65
CA GLU A 102 9.33 23.01 9.76
C GLU A 102 7.91 23.01 10.35
N VAL A 103 7.65 23.88 11.33
CA VAL A 103 6.31 24.08 11.90
C VAL A 103 5.37 24.63 10.83
N LEU A 104 5.82 25.62 10.03
CA LEU A 104 5.04 26.16 8.92
C LEU A 104 4.75 25.11 7.83
N LYS A 105 5.74 24.31 7.46
CA LYS A 105 5.60 23.23 6.48
C LYS A 105 4.63 22.15 6.96
N THR A 106 4.70 21.77 8.22
CA THR A 106 3.76 20.84 8.85
C THR A 106 2.34 21.41 8.85
N THR A 107 2.20 22.69 9.21
CA THR A 107 0.91 23.41 9.15
C THR A 107 0.31 23.39 7.74
N GLN A 108 1.13 23.70 6.73
CA GLN A 108 0.70 23.67 5.33
C GLN A 108 0.28 22.26 4.87
N GLY A 109 0.98 21.22 5.34
CA GLY A 109 0.61 19.82 5.13
C GLY A 109 -0.76 19.49 5.73
N ILE A 110 -1.01 19.94 6.96
CA ILE A 110 -2.31 19.77 7.64
C ILE A 110 -3.43 20.48 6.87
N VAL A 111 -3.22 21.74 6.48
CA VAL A 111 -4.19 22.50 5.67
C VAL A 111 -4.46 21.78 4.34
N SER A 112 -3.44 21.23 3.69
CA SER A 112 -3.60 20.45 2.45
C SER A 112 -4.43 19.18 2.67
N MET A 113 -4.24 18.48 3.81
CA MET A 113 -5.05 17.32 4.19
C MET A 113 -6.49 17.71 4.51
N MET A 114 -6.70 18.84 5.20
CA MET A 114 -8.04 19.38 5.46
C MET A 114 -8.74 19.75 4.15
N GLN A 115 -8.06 20.42 3.23
CA GLN A 115 -8.59 20.74 1.90
C GLN A 115 -8.98 19.48 1.12
N ARG A 116 -8.18 18.41 1.19
CA ARG A 116 -8.53 17.08 0.64
C ARG A 116 -9.78 16.50 1.29
N ALA A 117 -9.83 16.51 2.62
CA ALA A 117 -10.96 15.94 3.38
C ALA A 117 -12.27 16.69 3.14
N VAL A 118 -12.21 18.00 2.92
CA VAL A 118 -13.37 18.86 2.58
C VAL A 118 -13.74 18.75 1.09
N GLY A 119 -12.97 18.01 0.28
CA GLY A 119 -13.20 17.87 -1.16
C GLY A 119 -12.80 19.12 -1.97
N GLN A 120 -12.09 20.06 -1.36
CA GLN A 120 -11.63 21.30 -2.00
C GLN A 120 -10.37 21.13 -2.85
N THR A 121 -9.78 19.94 -2.95
CA THR A 121 -8.64 19.73 -3.89
C THR A 121 -9.01 19.83 -5.35
N ASN A 122 -10.30 19.80 -5.65
CA ASN A 122 -10.86 19.99 -6.98
C ASN A 122 -11.93 21.09 -6.95
N ALA A 123 -11.73 22.16 -6.16
CA ALA A 123 -12.58 23.33 -6.30
C ALA A 123 -12.49 23.79 -7.77
N PRO A 124 -13.61 23.88 -8.50
CA PRO A 124 -13.59 24.27 -9.90
C PRO A 124 -12.84 25.59 -10.00
N HIS A 125 -11.80 25.64 -10.84
CA HIS A 125 -11.10 26.87 -11.13
C HIS A 125 -11.76 27.51 -12.36
N PRO A 126 -12.75 28.41 -12.19
CA PRO A 126 -13.46 29.02 -13.33
C PRO A 126 -12.54 29.82 -14.24
N GLU A 127 -11.36 30.22 -13.74
CA GLU A 127 -10.33 30.90 -14.53
C GLU A 127 -9.70 29.98 -15.59
N LEU A 128 -9.68 28.66 -15.37
CA LEU A 128 -9.15 27.68 -16.33
C LEU A 128 -10.18 27.29 -17.40
N GLU A 129 -11.46 27.62 -17.21
CA GLU A 129 -12.54 27.30 -18.16
C GLU A 129 -12.29 27.93 -19.53
N ALA A 130 -11.83 29.18 -19.55
CA ALA A 130 -11.54 29.89 -20.80
C ALA A 130 -10.35 29.28 -21.55
N GLU A 131 -9.38 28.71 -20.84
CA GLU A 131 -8.25 28.00 -21.43
C GLU A 131 -8.70 26.62 -21.94
N LEU A 132 -9.53 25.91 -21.16
CA LEU A 132 -10.13 24.63 -21.54
C LEU A 132 -10.93 24.74 -22.84
N GLN A 133 -11.78 25.77 -22.96
CA GLN A 133 -12.61 25.98 -24.14
C GLN A 133 -11.76 26.24 -25.41
N ARG A 134 -10.63 26.95 -25.27
CA ARG A 134 -9.70 27.19 -26.38
C ARG A 134 -9.01 25.90 -26.81
N GLU A 135 -8.57 25.08 -25.87
CA GLU A 135 -7.95 23.80 -26.20
C GLU A 135 -8.98 22.80 -26.75
N PHE A 136 -10.23 22.80 -26.28
CA PHE A 136 -11.31 22.04 -26.90
C PHE A 136 -11.50 22.43 -28.38
N ALA A 137 -11.59 23.72 -28.69
CA ALA A 137 -11.74 24.18 -30.08
C ALA A 137 -10.56 23.78 -30.99
N LYS A 138 -9.37 23.60 -30.42
CA LYS A 138 -8.15 23.20 -31.14
C LYS A 138 -8.06 21.68 -31.33
N ILE A 139 -8.51 20.91 -30.34
CA ILE A 139 -8.42 19.45 -30.33
C ILE A 139 -9.61 18.80 -31.04
N GLU A 140 -10.80 19.40 -31.00
CA GLU A 140 -12.02 18.92 -31.68
C GLU A 140 -11.78 18.47 -33.14
N PRO A 141 -11.22 19.30 -34.05
CA PRO A 141 -10.98 18.86 -35.42
C PRO A 141 -9.90 17.77 -35.53
N LYS A 142 -8.94 17.71 -34.59
CA LYS A 142 -7.90 16.67 -34.58
C LYS A 142 -8.45 15.32 -34.13
N VAL A 143 -9.42 15.33 -33.21
CA VAL A 143 -10.11 14.13 -32.74
C VAL A 143 -10.90 13.52 -33.90
N GLU A 144 -11.67 14.32 -34.64
CA GLU A 144 -12.41 13.87 -35.83
C GLU A 144 -11.50 13.30 -36.91
N GLN A 145 -10.35 13.94 -37.13
CA GLN A 145 -9.36 13.47 -38.10
C GLN A 145 -8.53 12.28 -37.61
N GLY A 146 -8.62 11.92 -36.33
CA GLY A 146 -7.82 10.84 -35.73
C GLY A 146 -6.33 11.18 -35.54
N THR A 147 -5.97 12.47 -35.56
CA THR A 147 -4.57 12.96 -35.57
C THR A 147 -4.09 13.48 -34.22
N VAL A 148 -4.86 13.28 -33.16
CA VAL A 148 -4.50 13.65 -31.78
C VAL A 148 -3.23 12.92 -31.33
N THR A 149 -2.31 13.63 -30.67
CA THR A 149 -1.14 13.02 -30.03
C THR A 149 -1.41 12.67 -28.56
N LYS A 150 -0.55 11.82 -27.96
CA LYS A 150 -0.72 11.43 -26.56
C LYS A 150 -0.57 12.64 -25.63
N GLU A 151 0.36 13.52 -25.93
CA GLU A 151 0.66 14.72 -25.15
C GLU A 151 -0.52 15.69 -25.16
N GLU A 152 -1.18 15.86 -26.32
CA GLU A 152 -2.37 16.69 -26.45
C GLU A 152 -3.55 16.13 -25.64
N ALA A 153 -3.75 14.80 -25.69
CA ALA A 153 -4.80 14.14 -24.93
C ALA A 153 -4.55 14.19 -23.40
N ASP A 154 -3.30 13.99 -22.96
CA ASP A 154 -2.91 14.05 -21.55
C ASP A 154 -2.99 15.49 -21.01
N TYR A 155 -2.58 16.48 -21.81
CA TYR A 155 -2.71 17.89 -21.45
C TYR A 155 -4.18 18.30 -21.29
N LEU A 156 -5.04 17.93 -22.24
CA LEU A 156 -6.48 18.21 -22.16
C LEU A 156 -7.12 17.55 -20.94
N HIS A 157 -6.74 16.29 -20.64
CA HIS A 157 -7.19 15.58 -19.44
C HIS A 157 -6.78 16.28 -18.15
N SER A 158 -5.53 16.74 -18.07
CA SER A 158 -5.04 17.48 -16.91
C SER A 158 -5.77 18.81 -16.71
N LEU A 159 -6.16 19.47 -17.80
CA LEU A 159 -6.83 20.76 -17.77
C LEU A 159 -8.31 20.60 -17.37
N GLU A 160 -9.02 19.63 -17.95
CA GLU A 160 -10.39 19.29 -17.57
C GLU A 160 -10.49 18.81 -16.12
N ALA A 161 -9.55 17.96 -15.67
CA ALA A 161 -9.49 17.50 -14.30
C ALA A 161 -9.25 18.65 -13.30
N ARG A 162 -8.51 19.69 -13.69
CA ARG A 162 -8.31 20.89 -12.86
C ARG A 162 -9.49 21.85 -12.91
N ALA A 163 -10.17 21.97 -14.04
CA ALA A 163 -11.32 22.85 -14.20
C ALA A 163 -12.60 22.28 -13.55
N HIS A 164 -12.88 20.99 -13.73
CA HIS A 164 -14.12 20.34 -13.28
C HIS A 164 -13.93 19.30 -12.18
N GLY A 165 -12.69 18.92 -11.86
CA GLY A 165 -12.40 17.88 -10.86
C GLY A 165 -12.63 16.45 -11.34
N HIS A 166 -13.19 16.27 -12.54
CA HIS A 166 -13.44 14.98 -13.17
C HIS A 166 -13.46 15.13 -14.69
N THR A 167 -13.30 14.02 -15.40
CA THR A 167 -13.53 13.99 -16.85
C THR A 167 -14.89 13.42 -17.19
N GLU A 168 -15.59 14.06 -18.11
CA GLU A 168 -16.90 13.61 -18.53
C GLU A 168 -16.80 12.31 -19.35
N LYS A 169 -17.57 11.29 -18.96
CA LYS A 169 -17.61 10.02 -19.69
C LYS A 169 -18.21 10.25 -21.07
N GLY A 170 -17.40 10.04 -22.12
CA GLY A 170 -17.81 10.28 -23.51
C GLY A 170 -17.65 11.73 -23.95
N GLY A 171 -17.11 12.61 -23.09
CA GLY A 171 -16.72 13.96 -23.46
C GLY A 171 -15.52 13.99 -24.41
N LEU A 172 -15.19 15.19 -24.90
CA LEU A 172 -14.17 15.39 -25.92
C LEU A 172 -12.78 14.89 -25.49
N THR A 173 -12.43 15.07 -24.22
CA THR A 173 -11.19 14.54 -23.62
C THR A 173 -11.13 13.02 -23.62
N ALA A 174 -12.22 12.35 -23.24
CA ALA A 174 -12.27 10.88 -23.28
C ALA A 174 -12.13 10.37 -24.71
N HIS A 175 -12.70 11.10 -25.68
CA HIS A 175 -12.57 10.80 -27.10
C HIS A 175 -11.13 11.02 -27.60
N ALA A 176 -10.50 12.14 -27.21
CA ALA A 176 -9.10 12.46 -27.51
C ALA A 176 -8.14 11.38 -26.99
N GLN A 177 -8.31 10.92 -25.74
CA GLN A 177 -7.52 9.83 -25.16
C GLN A 177 -7.71 8.51 -25.92
N SER A 178 -8.95 8.18 -26.30
CA SER A 178 -9.24 6.98 -27.09
C SER A 178 -8.56 7.01 -28.46
N VAL A 179 -8.64 8.15 -29.16
CA VAL A 179 -8.00 8.36 -30.47
C VAL A 179 -6.49 8.26 -30.36
N ALA A 180 -5.87 8.95 -29.39
CA ALA A 180 -4.43 8.91 -29.16
C ALA A 180 -3.96 7.48 -28.83
N ALA A 181 -4.68 6.75 -27.98
CA ALA A 181 -4.38 5.35 -27.67
C ALA A 181 -4.51 4.43 -28.88
N LYS A 182 -5.56 4.60 -29.70
CA LYS A 182 -5.77 3.84 -30.93
C LYS A 182 -4.65 4.10 -31.94
N ARG A 183 -4.22 5.35 -32.09
CA ARG A 183 -3.11 5.74 -32.97
C ARG A 183 -1.77 5.16 -32.48
N SER A 184 -1.49 5.25 -31.18
CA SER A 184 -0.29 4.65 -30.58
C SER A 184 -0.22 3.15 -30.86
N ARG A 185 -1.34 2.42 -30.72
CA ARG A 185 -1.41 0.99 -31.08
C ARG A 185 -1.18 0.74 -32.56
N ALA A 186 -1.75 1.57 -33.44
CA ALA A 186 -1.56 1.42 -34.89
C ALA A 186 -0.09 1.63 -35.30
N LEU A 187 0.58 2.63 -34.72
CA LEU A 187 1.99 2.90 -34.97
C LEU A 187 2.89 1.78 -34.45
N SER A 188 2.60 1.22 -33.27
CA SER A 188 3.31 0.05 -32.74
C SER A 188 3.12 -1.22 -33.58
N LEU A 189 2.02 -1.33 -34.35
CA LEU A 189 1.78 -2.47 -35.25
C LEU A 189 2.44 -2.28 -36.63
N SER A 190 2.70 -1.04 -37.06
CA SER A 190 3.35 -0.76 -38.35
C SER A 190 4.87 -0.93 -38.33
N ASP A 191 5.52 -0.96 -37.15
CA ASP A 191 6.96 -1.22 -37.05
C ASP A 191 7.34 -2.71 -37.15
N ASN A 192 6.36 -3.61 -37.18
CA ASN A 192 6.60 -5.06 -37.26
C ASN A 192 6.49 -5.66 -38.66
N THR A 193 6.36 -4.86 -39.72
CA THR A 193 6.35 -5.36 -41.11
C THR A 193 7.75 -5.45 -41.70
N ASN A 194 8.65 -6.21 -41.06
CA ASN A 194 9.73 -6.88 -41.79
C ASN A 194 10.30 -8.07 -41.02
N SER A 195 9.47 -9.05 -40.65
CA SER A 195 9.94 -10.41 -40.37
C SER A 195 8.81 -11.39 -40.59
N GLN A 196 9.10 -12.38 -41.44
CA GLN A 196 8.22 -13.45 -41.88
C GLN A 196 7.55 -14.16 -40.69
N SER A 197 6.25 -14.47 -40.82
CA SER A 197 5.72 -15.85 -40.76
C SER A 197 4.21 -15.84 -40.71
N SER A 198 3.62 -16.23 -41.84
CA SER A 198 2.26 -16.73 -41.96
C SER A 198 2.10 -17.98 -41.09
N VAL A 199 1.26 -17.95 -40.04
CA VAL A 199 0.27 -19.00 -39.76
C VAL A 199 -0.87 -18.43 -38.89
N ASN A 200 -2.11 -18.66 -39.33
CA ASN A 200 -3.38 -18.61 -38.57
C ASN A 200 -4.02 -17.26 -38.24
N ALA A 201 -4.71 -16.74 -39.26
CA ALA A 201 -5.99 -16.07 -39.06
C ALA A 201 -6.98 -17.01 -38.35
N THR A 202 -7.53 -16.59 -37.21
CA THR A 202 -8.96 -16.64 -36.81
C THR A 202 -9.07 -16.42 -35.30
N VAL A 203 -9.09 -15.17 -34.84
CA VAL A 203 -10.04 -14.75 -33.79
C VAL A 203 -10.52 -13.36 -34.15
N LYS A 204 -11.71 -13.37 -34.74
CA LYS A 204 -12.52 -12.22 -35.10
C LYS A 204 -12.85 -11.44 -33.81
N ALA A 205 -12.14 -10.34 -33.55
CA ALA A 205 -12.49 -9.40 -32.50
C ALA A 205 -13.73 -8.59 -32.91
N THR A 206 -14.90 -9.23 -32.91
CA THR A 206 -16.17 -8.54 -32.84
C THR A 206 -16.33 -8.03 -31.41
N SER A 207 -16.03 -6.76 -31.17
CA SER A 207 -16.67 -6.04 -30.07
C SER A 207 -17.96 -5.44 -30.62
N PRO A 208 -19.15 -6.05 -30.38
CA PRO A 208 -20.37 -5.30 -30.52
C PRO A 208 -20.50 -4.38 -29.29
N VAL A 209 -20.72 -3.12 -29.59
CA VAL A 209 -21.37 -2.13 -28.75
C VAL A 209 -22.52 -2.79 -27.95
N GLY A 210 -22.58 -2.52 -26.63
CA GLY A 210 -23.83 -2.61 -25.87
C GLY A 210 -24.08 -3.90 -25.08
N LYS A 211 -23.26 -4.17 -24.07
CA LYS A 211 -23.62 -4.72 -22.73
C LYS A 211 -22.30 -4.98 -22.02
N GLY A 212 -21.95 -4.11 -21.05
CA GLY A 212 -20.82 -4.39 -20.18
C GLY A 212 -21.02 -5.76 -19.54
N LEU A 213 -20.02 -6.62 -19.62
CA LEU A 213 -19.99 -7.87 -18.86
C LEU A 213 -20.12 -7.52 -17.39
N ALA A 214 -20.72 -8.42 -16.61
CA ALA A 214 -20.77 -8.23 -15.17
C ALA A 214 -19.33 -8.03 -14.64
N PRO A 215 -19.09 -7.15 -13.64
CA PRO A 215 -17.76 -6.91 -13.09
C PRO A 215 -16.99 -8.20 -12.75
N GLU A 216 -17.72 -9.24 -12.32
CA GLU A 216 -17.20 -10.57 -12.03
C GLU A 216 -16.68 -11.29 -13.27
N GLU A 217 -17.42 -11.23 -14.38
CA GLU A 217 -17.01 -11.83 -15.66
C GLU A 217 -15.80 -11.12 -16.25
N GLN A 218 -15.74 -9.79 -16.13
CA GLN A 218 -14.57 -9.01 -16.56
C GLN A 218 -13.34 -9.38 -15.70
N SER A 219 -13.50 -9.45 -14.39
CA SER A 219 -12.42 -9.86 -13.47
C SER A 219 -11.92 -11.28 -13.78
N HIS A 220 -12.81 -12.22 -14.07
CA HIS A 220 -12.43 -13.57 -14.46
C HIS A 220 -11.62 -13.59 -15.78
N ARG A 221 -12.08 -12.85 -16.79
CA ARG A 221 -11.33 -12.73 -18.06
C ARG A 221 -9.97 -12.09 -17.86
N ASP A 222 -9.87 -11.04 -17.06
CA ASP A 222 -8.60 -10.39 -16.77
C ASP A 222 -7.65 -11.34 -16.03
N LYS A 223 -8.15 -12.16 -15.09
CA LYS A 223 -7.34 -13.20 -14.42
C LYS A 223 -6.84 -14.27 -15.40
N GLU A 224 -7.70 -14.75 -16.31
CA GLU A 224 -7.33 -15.75 -17.32
C GLU A 224 -6.33 -15.21 -18.34
N THR A 225 -6.51 -13.98 -18.83
CA THR A 225 -5.54 -13.36 -19.76
C THR A 225 -4.18 -13.16 -19.09
N ASN A 226 -4.15 -12.72 -17.84
CA ASN A 226 -2.91 -12.58 -17.07
C ASN A 226 -2.21 -13.93 -16.84
N LEU A 227 -2.95 -15.00 -16.55
CA LEU A 227 -2.40 -16.35 -16.47
C LEU A 227 -1.80 -16.78 -17.80
N LYS A 228 -2.55 -16.66 -18.89
CA LYS A 228 -2.10 -17.09 -20.23
C LYS A 228 -0.82 -16.38 -20.67
N MET A 229 -0.69 -15.09 -20.39
CA MET A 229 0.54 -14.34 -20.69
C MET A 229 1.73 -14.87 -19.86
N ALA A 230 1.51 -15.15 -18.58
CA ALA A 230 2.55 -15.70 -17.71
C ALA A 230 2.97 -17.11 -18.12
N GLU A 231 2.01 -17.97 -18.52
CA GLU A 231 2.28 -19.31 -19.05
C GLU A 231 3.04 -19.28 -20.37
N LEU A 232 2.74 -18.33 -21.27
CA LEU A 232 3.50 -18.18 -22.52
C LEU A 232 4.95 -17.79 -22.25
N THR A 233 5.17 -16.81 -21.37
CA THR A 233 6.53 -16.36 -21.04
C THR A 233 7.35 -17.46 -20.38
N ILE A 234 6.80 -18.18 -19.41
CA ILE A 234 7.54 -19.22 -18.70
C ILE A 234 7.56 -20.54 -19.46
N GLY A 235 6.51 -20.89 -20.18
CA GLY A 235 6.47 -22.09 -21.03
C GLY A 235 7.56 -22.06 -22.11
N SER A 236 7.75 -20.92 -22.78
CA SER A 236 8.85 -20.78 -23.74
C SER A 236 10.23 -20.88 -23.08
N LYS A 237 10.38 -20.46 -21.82
CA LYS A 237 11.65 -20.62 -21.08
C LYS A 237 11.85 -22.06 -20.62
N ILE A 238 10.81 -22.77 -20.20
CA ILE A 238 10.88 -24.19 -19.84
C ILE A 238 11.30 -25.04 -21.04
N GLU A 239 10.79 -24.72 -22.24
CA GLU A 239 11.09 -25.46 -23.46
C GLU A 239 12.53 -25.22 -23.95
N ASN A 240 13.03 -23.97 -23.85
CA ASN A 240 14.32 -23.60 -24.44
C ASN A 240 15.48 -23.59 -23.43
N GLU A 241 15.21 -23.19 -22.18
CA GLU A 241 16.21 -22.91 -21.14
C GLU A 241 15.71 -23.32 -19.74
N PRO A 242 15.36 -24.61 -19.51
CA PRO A 242 14.77 -25.06 -18.24
C PRO A 242 15.70 -24.86 -17.03
N GLU A 243 17.02 -24.79 -17.26
CA GLU A 243 18.05 -24.59 -16.23
C GLU A 243 18.11 -23.14 -15.70
N HIS A 244 17.45 -22.20 -16.39
CA HIS A 244 17.41 -20.78 -16.02
C HIS A 244 16.10 -20.35 -15.36
N ILE A 245 15.18 -21.29 -15.12
CA ILE A 245 13.94 -21.01 -14.40
C ILE A 245 14.26 -20.72 -12.93
N THR A 246 13.88 -19.53 -12.48
CA THR A 246 14.08 -19.08 -11.09
C THR A 246 12.86 -19.36 -10.21
N LYS A 247 13.07 -19.37 -8.89
CA LYS A 247 11.98 -19.52 -7.90
C LYS A 247 10.96 -18.39 -7.98
N ASP A 248 11.40 -17.17 -8.24
CA ASP A 248 10.51 -16.01 -8.37
C ASP A 248 9.61 -16.12 -9.61
N GLU A 249 10.15 -16.60 -10.72
CA GLU A 249 9.37 -16.85 -11.94
C GLU A 249 8.37 -17.98 -11.76
N ALA A 250 8.76 -19.07 -11.09
CA ALA A 250 7.87 -20.15 -10.76
C ALA A 250 6.74 -19.69 -9.81
N ALA A 251 7.08 -18.93 -8.76
CA ALA A 251 6.12 -18.34 -7.83
C ALA A 251 5.18 -17.33 -8.53
N TYR A 252 5.68 -16.60 -9.52
CA TYR A 252 4.89 -15.66 -10.31
C TYR A 252 3.77 -16.36 -11.08
N VAL A 253 4.08 -17.40 -11.87
CA VAL A 253 3.06 -18.15 -12.63
C VAL A 253 2.13 -18.90 -11.69
N GLN A 254 2.65 -19.47 -10.61
CA GLN A 254 1.85 -20.14 -9.58
C GLN A 254 0.80 -19.20 -8.97
N SER A 255 1.18 -17.97 -8.63
CA SER A 255 0.28 -16.95 -8.09
C SER A 255 -0.81 -16.57 -9.11
N ARG A 256 -0.46 -16.48 -10.40
CA ARG A 256 -1.45 -16.20 -11.46
C ARG A 256 -2.42 -17.36 -11.64
N GLU A 257 -1.95 -18.60 -11.61
CA GLU A 257 -2.81 -19.78 -11.75
C GLU A 257 -3.76 -19.91 -10.56
N HIS A 258 -3.26 -19.71 -9.34
CA HIS A 258 -4.08 -19.71 -8.13
C HIS A 258 -5.13 -18.58 -8.15
N ARG A 259 -4.83 -17.41 -8.72
CA ARG A 259 -5.82 -16.31 -8.86
C ARG A 259 -6.89 -16.62 -9.91
N ALA A 260 -6.54 -17.32 -10.99
CA ALA A 260 -7.46 -17.64 -12.08
C ALA A 260 -8.33 -18.88 -11.79
N HIS A 261 -7.75 -19.91 -11.18
CA HIS A 261 -8.39 -21.22 -10.98
C HIS A 261 -8.58 -21.62 -9.51
N GLY A 262 -8.04 -20.84 -8.56
CA GLY A 262 -8.12 -21.14 -7.11
C GLY A 262 -7.18 -22.25 -6.64
N HIS A 263 -6.48 -22.91 -7.55
CA HIS A 263 -5.52 -23.99 -7.29
C HIS A 263 -4.55 -24.10 -8.47
N VAL A 264 -3.42 -24.76 -8.23
CA VAL A 264 -2.45 -25.10 -9.27
C VAL A 264 -2.77 -26.50 -9.78
N LYS A 265 -3.00 -26.66 -11.08
CA LYS A 265 -3.30 -27.96 -11.69
C LYS A 265 -2.01 -28.78 -11.79
N LYS A 266 -2.10 -30.07 -11.46
CA LYS A 266 -0.97 -30.99 -11.64
C LYS A 266 -0.65 -31.11 -13.13
N GLY A 267 0.62 -30.87 -13.49
CA GLY A 267 1.07 -30.86 -14.88
C GLY A 267 0.78 -29.56 -15.63
N SER A 268 0.38 -28.48 -14.95
CA SER A 268 0.37 -27.15 -15.53
C SER A 268 1.79 -26.61 -15.70
N VAL A 269 1.92 -25.55 -16.51
CA VAL A 269 3.17 -24.81 -16.69
C VAL A 269 3.71 -24.28 -15.35
N ALA A 270 2.82 -23.91 -14.40
CA ALA A 270 3.25 -23.48 -13.07
C ALA A 270 3.83 -24.62 -12.23
N ALA A 271 3.20 -25.81 -12.27
CA ALA A 271 3.70 -27.00 -11.58
C ALA A 271 5.05 -27.45 -12.15
N GLU A 272 5.21 -27.33 -13.47
CA GLU A 272 6.45 -27.65 -14.16
C GLU A 272 7.55 -26.62 -13.88
N ALA A 273 7.21 -25.32 -13.86
CA ALA A 273 8.12 -24.24 -13.49
C ALA A 273 8.69 -24.42 -12.07
N LEU A 274 7.85 -24.81 -11.10
CA LEU A 274 8.29 -25.10 -9.73
C LEU A 274 9.25 -26.27 -9.67
N HIS A 275 8.94 -27.35 -10.40
CA HIS A 275 9.79 -28.53 -10.45
C HIS A 275 11.17 -28.23 -11.06
N PHE A 276 11.27 -27.35 -12.06
CA PHE A 276 12.55 -26.89 -12.59
C PHE A 276 13.25 -25.92 -11.63
N ALA A 277 12.53 -24.95 -11.04
CA ALA A 277 13.09 -23.99 -10.09
C ALA A 277 13.66 -24.64 -8.82
N ASP A 278 13.08 -25.74 -8.34
CA ASP A 278 13.60 -26.50 -7.19
C ASP A 278 14.83 -27.33 -7.52
N LYS A 279 14.99 -27.73 -8.79
CA LYS A 279 16.17 -28.46 -9.26
C LYS A 279 17.33 -27.55 -9.61
N ASN A 280 17.04 -26.31 -10.03
CA ASN A 280 18.05 -25.34 -10.37
C ASN A 280 18.67 -24.75 -9.09
N PRO A 281 20.01 -24.64 -9.00
CA PRO A 281 20.65 -24.04 -7.85
C PRO A 281 20.19 -22.59 -7.72
N THR A 282 19.73 -22.21 -6.52
CA THR A 282 19.40 -20.81 -6.23
C THR A 282 20.66 -19.98 -6.38
N VAL A 283 20.70 -19.14 -7.42
CA VAL A 283 21.69 -18.08 -7.52
C VAL A 283 21.32 -17.07 -6.44
N GLU A 284 21.81 -17.27 -5.22
CA GLU A 284 21.78 -16.25 -4.19
C GLU A 284 22.62 -15.08 -4.72
N ALA A 285 21.94 -13.98 -5.06
CA ALA A 285 22.60 -12.72 -5.34
C ALA A 285 23.30 -12.26 -4.05
N ASN A 286 24.62 -12.20 -4.09
CA ASN A 286 25.46 -11.49 -3.11
C ASN A 286 25.03 -10.03 -2.95
#